data_AF-A0A935Q778-F1
#
_entry.id   AF-A0A935Q778-F1
#
_cell.length_a   1.000
_cell.length_b   1.000
_cell.length_c   1.000
_cell.angle_alpha   90.00
_cell.angle_beta   90.00
_cell.angle_gamma   90.00
#
_symmetry.space_group_name_H-M   'P 1'
#
loop_
_entity.id
_entity.type
_entity.pdbx_description
1 polymer ?
#
loop_
_entity_poly.entity_id
_entity_poly.type
_entity_poly.pdbx_seq_one_letter_code
_entity_poly.pdbx_strand_id
1 'polypeptide(L)'
;MKISCHLLFFGWLIISVNTAAQTKLSPEQEAFFNKLITGINTRHVNWVRTTAAEVKAKNLTEDDIKRQAERYAAPGISDKQDIEALVGLVMILCAKDQEEDLKKMLNQLKTLNEQKTKQRELISKLQQQRTMTAIQLDSFKLLSSRTIALQQGRNPDSIKIVRTTSRVKAISKAEMDTMVAKLKSDLDSMSEMGEMESLRLQMAMDRMSKMMSTLSNILKKISKTAEEITQNLK
;
A
#
# COMPACT_ATOMS: atom_id res chain seq x y z
N MET A 1 22.82 46.32 -18.88
CA MET A 1 23.27 45.38 -17.83
C MET A 1 22.12 44.44 -17.51
N LYS A 2 22.33 43.14 -17.71
CA LYS A 2 21.33 42.07 -17.62
C LYS A 2 21.30 41.55 -16.18
N ILE A 3 20.17 41.63 -15.50
CA ILE A 3 19.98 41.00 -14.18
C ILE A 3 19.27 39.67 -14.44
N SER A 4 20.06 38.61 -14.32
CA SER A 4 19.69 37.23 -14.63
C SER A 4 18.59 36.71 -13.73
N CYS A 5 17.59 36.15 -14.39
CA CYS A 5 16.47 35.40 -13.86
C CYS A 5 16.97 34.06 -13.29
N HIS A 6 17.07 33.94 -11.97
CA HIS A 6 17.23 32.63 -11.32
C HIS A 6 15.85 31.98 -11.16
N LEU A 7 15.41 31.33 -12.24
CA LEU A 7 14.39 30.29 -12.21
C LEU A 7 14.84 29.20 -11.23
N LEU A 8 14.17 29.16 -10.07
CA LEU A 8 14.17 28.02 -9.16
C LEU A 8 13.54 26.82 -9.87
N PHE A 9 14.36 26.12 -10.65
CA PHE A 9 14.10 24.75 -11.12
C PHE A 9 14.27 23.76 -9.96
N PHE A 10 13.48 23.91 -8.91
CA PHE A 10 13.26 22.85 -7.91
C PHE A 10 12.08 22.03 -8.39
N GLY A 11 12.33 21.15 -9.37
CA GLY A 11 11.23 20.56 -10.12
C GLY A 11 11.55 19.27 -10.85
N TRP A 12 12.48 18.46 -10.35
CA TRP A 12 12.48 17.01 -10.62
C TRP A 12 13.53 16.31 -9.76
N LEU A 13 13.20 16.08 -8.49
CA LEU A 13 13.75 14.93 -7.80
C LEU A 13 12.80 13.77 -8.11
N ILE A 14 12.92 13.19 -9.31
CA ILE A 14 12.55 11.78 -9.45
C ILE A 14 13.49 11.07 -8.49
N ILE A 15 12.97 10.66 -7.35
CA ILE A 15 13.61 9.63 -6.55
C ILE A 15 13.59 8.41 -7.46
N SER A 16 14.70 8.21 -8.18
CA SER A 16 15.01 6.94 -8.80
C SER A 16 14.98 5.93 -7.68
N VAL A 17 13.91 5.14 -7.62
CA VAL A 17 13.82 3.94 -6.78
C VAL A 17 14.78 2.91 -7.37
N ASN A 18 16.08 3.21 -7.27
CA ASN A 18 17.15 2.26 -7.48
C ASN A 18 17.41 1.60 -6.14
N THR A 19 16.55 0.65 -5.80
CA THR A 19 16.91 -0.41 -4.87
C THR A 19 16.13 -1.63 -5.29
N ALA A 20 16.73 -2.41 -6.18
CA ALA A 20 16.36 -3.79 -6.43
C ALA A 20 16.71 -4.63 -5.19
N ALA A 21 16.05 -4.35 -4.07
CA ALA A 21 15.93 -5.32 -3.00
C ALA A 21 14.84 -6.29 -3.46
N GLN A 22 15.15 -7.57 -3.43
CA GLN A 22 14.27 -8.65 -3.90
C GLN A 22 13.06 -8.72 -2.98
N THR A 23 12.05 -7.91 -3.27
CA THR A 23 10.81 -7.75 -2.49
C THR A 23 9.84 -8.91 -2.68
N LYS A 24 10.18 -9.86 -3.55
CA LYS A 24 9.35 -11.00 -3.91
C LYS A 24 10.12 -12.30 -3.64
N LEU A 25 9.43 -13.31 -3.09
CA LEU A 25 9.97 -14.66 -3.04
C LEU A 25 10.34 -15.11 -4.48
N SER A 26 11.48 -15.79 -4.62
CA SER A 26 11.83 -16.40 -5.90
C SER A 26 10.78 -17.47 -6.27
N PRO A 27 10.41 -17.64 -7.55
CA PRO A 27 9.49 -18.70 -7.99
C PRO A 27 9.89 -20.10 -7.50
N GLU A 28 11.20 -20.33 -7.38
CA GLU A 28 11.76 -21.57 -6.83
C GLU A 28 11.40 -21.78 -5.35
N GLN A 29 11.45 -20.71 -4.55
CA GLN A 29 11.14 -20.73 -3.12
C GLN A 29 9.64 -20.96 -2.89
N GLU A 30 8.79 -20.38 -3.74
CA GLU A 30 7.34 -20.63 -3.72
C GLU A 30 7.01 -22.08 -4.09
N ALA A 31 7.65 -22.62 -5.13
CA ALA A 31 7.46 -24.02 -5.54
C ALA A 31 7.91 -24.99 -4.43
N PHE A 32 9.05 -24.71 -3.81
CA PHE A 32 9.57 -25.46 -2.67
C PHE A 32 8.60 -25.43 -1.48
N PHE A 33 8.10 -24.25 -1.12
CA PHE A 33 7.10 -24.10 -0.06
C PHE A 33 5.83 -24.89 -0.35
N ASN A 34 5.31 -24.81 -1.57
CA ASN A 34 4.11 -25.54 -1.97
C ASN A 34 4.33 -27.05 -1.84
N LYS A 35 5.49 -27.55 -2.28
CA LYS A 35 5.89 -28.96 -2.12
C LYS A 35 5.87 -29.37 -0.65
N LEU A 36 6.48 -28.58 0.24
CA LEU A 36 6.50 -28.86 1.69
C LEU A 36 5.10 -28.87 2.29
N ILE A 37 4.29 -27.84 2.07
CA ILE A 37 2.92 -27.76 2.62
C ILE A 37 2.03 -28.91 2.14
N THR A 38 2.19 -29.36 0.88
CA THR A 38 1.45 -30.52 0.38
C THR A 38 1.96 -31.85 0.91
N GLY A 39 3.23 -31.90 1.33
CA GLY A 39 3.89 -33.11 1.80
C GLY A 39 3.71 -33.40 3.28
N ILE A 40 3.34 -32.40 4.10
CA ILE A 40 3.20 -32.52 5.55
C ILE A 40 1.76 -32.75 6.01
N ASN A 41 1.59 -33.27 7.23
CA ASN A 41 0.27 -33.49 7.82
C ASN A 41 -0.57 -32.21 7.94
N THR A 42 -1.89 -32.33 7.75
CA THR A 42 -2.87 -31.25 7.92
C THR A 42 -2.80 -30.56 9.29
N ARG A 43 -2.42 -31.27 10.37
CA ARG A 43 -2.23 -30.67 11.70
C ARG A 43 -1.15 -29.60 11.67
N HIS A 44 0.01 -29.90 11.07
CA HIS A 44 1.12 -28.96 10.94
C HIS A 44 0.71 -27.76 10.09
N VAL A 45 0.04 -28.00 8.96
CA VAL A 45 -0.46 -26.92 8.09
C VAL A 45 -1.39 -25.96 8.85
N ASN A 46 -2.33 -26.49 9.63
CA ASN A 46 -3.27 -25.68 10.40
C ASN A 46 -2.55 -24.87 11.49
N TRP A 47 -1.59 -25.48 12.18
CA TRP A 47 -0.77 -24.79 13.17
C TRP A 47 0.07 -23.66 12.53
N VAL A 48 0.73 -23.92 11.40
CA VAL A 48 1.53 -22.93 10.67
C VAL A 48 0.64 -21.74 10.25
N ARG A 49 -0.55 -21.99 9.71
CA ARG A 49 -1.50 -20.92 9.32
C ARG A 49 -1.97 -20.08 10.51
N THR A 50 -2.32 -20.74 11.61
CA THR A 50 -2.77 -20.06 12.83
C THR A 50 -1.66 -19.20 13.40
N THR A 51 -0.44 -19.74 13.46
CA THR A 51 0.74 -19.04 13.98
C THR A 51 1.11 -17.86 13.08
N ALA A 52 1.07 -18.01 11.76
CA ALA A 52 1.30 -16.89 10.83
C ALA A 52 0.29 -15.75 11.04
N ALA A 53 -0.98 -16.08 11.28
CA ALA A 53 -2.00 -15.09 11.60
C ALA A 53 -1.71 -14.37 12.94
N GLU A 54 -1.26 -15.11 13.96
CA GLU A 54 -0.86 -14.53 15.26
C GLU A 54 0.37 -13.63 15.14
N VAL A 55 1.37 -14.02 14.34
CA VAL A 55 2.57 -13.21 14.06
C VAL A 55 2.17 -11.88 13.44
N LYS A 56 1.25 -11.91 12.46
CA LYS A 56 0.69 -10.69 11.85
C LYS A 56 -0.02 -9.81 12.90
N ALA A 57 -0.79 -10.41 13.80
CA ALA A 57 -1.54 -9.67 14.80
C ALA A 57 -0.66 -9.04 15.91
N LYS A 58 0.37 -9.75 16.35
CA LYS A 58 1.17 -9.39 17.54
C LYS A 58 2.58 -8.85 17.22
N ASN A 59 2.97 -8.76 15.94
CA ASN A 59 4.34 -8.43 15.52
C ASN A 59 5.40 -9.32 16.21
N LEU A 60 5.14 -10.63 16.30
CA LEU A 60 6.05 -11.57 16.96
C LEU A 60 7.41 -11.62 16.25
N THR A 61 8.47 -11.75 17.03
CA THR A 61 9.85 -11.89 16.53
C THR A 61 10.14 -13.33 16.10
N GLU A 62 11.22 -13.54 15.35
CA GLU A 62 11.67 -14.89 14.96
C GLU A 62 11.83 -15.80 16.19
N ASP A 63 12.37 -15.26 17.29
CA ASP A 63 12.55 -16.00 18.55
C ASP A 63 11.22 -16.44 19.17
N ASP A 64 10.17 -15.62 19.03
CA ASP A 64 8.84 -15.96 19.53
C ASP A 64 8.22 -17.09 18.70
N ILE A 65 8.38 -17.04 17.38
CA ILE A 65 7.92 -18.10 16.46
C ILE A 65 8.64 -19.40 16.79
N LYS A 66 9.95 -19.33 17.04
CA LYS A 66 10.74 -20.49 17.44
C LYS A 66 10.27 -21.09 18.76
N ARG A 67 10.03 -20.27 19.79
CA ARG A 67 9.47 -20.74 21.07
C ARG A 67 8.10 -21.38 20.89
N GLN A 68 7.27 -20.83 20.00
CA GLN A 68 5.94 -21.38 19.72
C GLN A 68 6.05 -22.73 18.99
N ALA A 69 6.99 -22.83 18.03
CA ALA A 69 7.31 -24.08 17.34
C ALA A 69 7.84 -25.14 18.30
N GLU A 70 8.75 -24.79 19.21
CA GLU A 70 9.30 -25.69 20.24
C GLU A 70 8.19 -26.23 21.17
N ARG A 71 7.27 -25.36 21.61
CA ARG A 71 6.11 -25.76 22.43
C ARG A 71 5.16 -26.71 21.69
N TYR A 72 4.96 -26.47 20.40
CA TYR A 72 4.12 -27.31 19.56
C TYR A 72 4.79 -28.65 19.22
N ALA A 73 6.12 -28.67 19.08
CA ALA A 73 6.92 -29.84 18.75
C ALA A 73 7.12 -30.80 19.94
N ALA A 74 7.10 -30.28 21.17
CA ALA A 74 7.28 -31.05 22.41
C ALA A 74 6.52 -32.41 22.54
N PRO A 75 5.32 -32.62 21.96
CA PRO A 75 4.61 -33.90 22.06
C PRO A 75 5.01 -34.99 21.03
N GLY A 76 5.93 -34.74 20.10
CA GLY A 76 6.25 -35.75 19.07
C GLY A 76 7.23 -35.37 17.95
N ILE A 77 7.71 -34.13 17.91
CA ILE A 77 8.75 -33.65 16.98
C ILE A 77 9.95 -33.23 17.84
N SER A 78 11.01 -34.03 17.81
CA SER A 78 12.20 -33.77 18.63
C SER A 78 13.39 -33.26 17.81
N ASP A 79 13.32 -33.35 16.47
CA ASP A 79 14.42 -32.88 15.64
C ASP A 79 14.36 -31.36 15.48
N LYS A 80 15.50 -30.72 15.77
CA LYS A 80 15.71 -29.28 15.61
C LYS A 80 15.44 -28.84 14.16
N GLN A 81 15.68 -29.72 13.20
CA GLN A 81 15.44 -29.44 11.78
C GLN A 81 13.96 -29.25 11.45
N ASP A 82 13.09 -30.08 12.02
CA ASP A 82 11.64 -29.99 11.84
C ASP A 82 11.07 -28.71 12.46
N ILE A 83 11.62 -28.31 13.61
CA ILE A 83 11.28 -27.04 14.27
C ILE A 83 11.68 -25.86 13.36
N GLU A 84 12.91 -25.86 12.82
CA GLU A 84 13.36 -24.84 11.87
C GLU A 84 12.52 -24.82 10.59
N ALA A 85 12.07 -25.98 10.12
CA ALA A 85 11.16 -26.09 8.98
C ALA A 85 9.81 -25.43 9.25
N LEU A 86 9.21 -25.73 10.41
CA LEU A 86 7.94 -25.12 10.85
C LEU A 86 8.07 -23.60 10.98
N VAL A 87 9.16 -23.10 11.56
CA VAL A 87 9.46 -21.66 11.64
C VAL A 87 9.58 -21.06 10.24
N GLY A 88 10.31 -21.73 9.33
CA GLY A 88 10.46 -21.30 7.95
C GLY A 88 9.12 -21.20 7.21
N LEU A 89 8.22 -22.19 7.39
CA LEU A 89 6.89 -22.18 6.78
C LEU A 89 6.04 -21.01 7.30
N VAL A 90 6.07 -20.73 8.61
CA VAL A 90 5.36 -19.59 9.21
C VAL A 90 5.90 -18.28 8.64
N MET A 91 7.22 -18.12 8.59
CA MET A 91 7.88 -16.92 8.06
C MET A 91 7.56 -16.69 6.58
N ILE A 92 7.47 -17.76 5.78
CA ILE A 92 7.07 -17.66 4.36
C ILE A 92 5.61 -17.21 4.23
N LEU A 93 4.68 -17.76 5.04
CA LEU A 93 3.30 -17.29 5.02
C LEU A 93 3.20 -15.82 5.42
N CYS A 94 3.89 -15.41 6.48
CA CYS A 94 3.98 -14.01 6.87
C CYS A 94 4.55 -13.13 5.75
N ALA A 95 5.54 -13.61 5.01
CA ALA A 95 6.12 -12.92 3.87
C ALA A 95 5.11 -12.73 2.72
N LYS A 96 4.34 -13.77 2.40
CA LYS A 96 3.29 -13.69 1.38
C LYS A 96 2.18 -12.70 1.77
N ASP A 97 1.77 -12.71 3.03
CA ASP A 97 0.75 -11.78 3.53
C ASP A 97 1.26 -10.32 3.53
N GLN A 98 2.51 -10.09 3.92
CA GLN A 98 3.11 -8.76 3.87
C GLN A 98 3.28 -8.23 2.44
N GLU A 99 3.58 -9.11 1.47
CA GLU A 99 3.62 -8.73 0.05
C GLU A 99 2.23 -8.25 -0.42
N GLU A 100 1.15 -8.91 0.00
CA GLU A 100 -0.21 -8.46 -0.33
C GLU A 100 -0.53 -7.09 0.28
N ASP A 101 -0.14 -6.86 1.54
CA ASP A 101 -0.34 -5.58 2.20
C ASP A 101 0.47 -4.45 1.54
N LEU A 102 1.68 -4.73 1.05
CA LEU A 102 2.45 -3.78 0.24
C LEU A 102 1.81 -3.48 -1.10
N LYS A 103 1.25 -4.48 -1.78
CA LYS A 103 0.47 -4.25 -3.02
C LYS A 103 -0.72 -3.33 -2.76
N LYS A 104 -1.41 -3.49 -1.63
CA LYS A 104 -2.51 -2.59 -1.22
C LYS A 104 -2.02 -1.16 -1.03
N MET A 105 -0.91 -0.96 -0.29
CA MET A 105 -0.33 0.38 -0.10
C MET A 105 0.15 1.01 -1.41
N LEU A 106 0.76 0.23 -2.31
CA LEU A 106 1.14 0.70 -3.65
C LEU A 106 -0.05 1.16 -4.48
N ASN A 107 -1.15 0.39 -4.45
CA ASN A 107 -2.39 0.76 -5.14
C ASN A 107 -3.02 2.02 -4.56
N GLN A 108 -2.98 2.19 -3.23
CA GLN A 108 -3.42 3.41 -2.56
C GLN A 108 -2.57 4.61 -3.00
N LEU A 109 -1.24 4.49 -2.97
CA LEU A 109 -0.32 5.54 -3.40
C LEU A 109 -0.52 5.92 -4.87
N LYS A 110 -0.74 4.93 -5.74
CA LYS A 110 -1.05 5.16 -7.16
C LYS A 110 -2.35 5.94 -7.32
N THR A 111 -3.41 5.53 -6.64
CA THR A 111 -4.71 6.22 -6.66
C THR A 111 -4.59 7.66 -6.16
N LEU A 112 -3.82 7.87 -5.09
CA LEU A 112 -3.55 9.18 -4.51
C LEU A 112 -2.79 10.08 -5.50
N ASN A 113 -1.78 9.55 -6.19
CA ASN A 113 -1.03 10.26 -7.23
C ASN A 113 -1.91 10.62 -8.44
N GLU A 114 -2.80 9.72 -8.87
CA GLU A 114 -3.77 10.00 -9.93
C GLU A 114 -4.75 11.11 -9.52
N GLN A 115 -5.25 11.09 -8.29
CA GLN A 115 -6.13 12.14 -7.75
C GLN A 115 -5.41 13.50 -7.67
N LYS A 116 -4.17 13.54 -7.18
CA LYS A 116 -3.33 14.76 -7.17
C LYS A 116 -3.15 15.33 -8.57
N THR A 117 -2.90 14.47 -9.56
CA THR A 117 -2.71 14.89 -10.95
C THR A 117 -3.98 15.51 -11.52
N LYS A 118 -5.14 14.87 -11.30
CA LYS A 118 -6.45 15.41 -11.70
C LYS A 118 -6.74 16.75 -11.03
N GLN A 119 -6.45 16.90 -9.75
CA GLN A 119 -6.63 18.18 -9.04
C GLN A 119 -5.71 19.28 -9.57
N ARG A 120 -4.44 18.98 -9.85
CA ARG A 120 -3.51 19.94 -10.48
C ARG A 120 -4.00 20.37 -11.86
N GLU A 121 -4.50 19.44 -12.66
CA GLU A 121 -5.09 19.74 -13.98
C GLU A 121 -6.35 20.62 -13.85
N LEU A 122 -7.22 20.34 -12.88
CA LEU A 122 -8.41 21.15 -12.61
C LEU A 122 -8.06 22.57 -12.15
N ILE A 123 -7.08 22.71 -11.24
CA ILE A 123 -6.58 24.01 -10.80
C ILE A 123 -5.99 24.77 -11.99
N SER A 124 -5.21 24.11 -12.84
CA SER A 124 -4.64 24.71 -14.05
C SER A 124 -5.73 25.18 -15.01
N LYS A 125 -6.76 24.36 -15.29
CA LYS A 125 -7.90 24.72 -16.14
C LYS A 125 -8.70 25.89 -15.57
N LEU A 126 -8.93 25.93 -14.26
CA LEU A 126 -9.61 27.04 -13.59
C LEU A 126 -8.78 28.33 -13.61
N GLN A 127 -7.46 28.23 -13.46
CA GLN A 127 -6.56 29.39 -13.54
C GLN A 127 -6.41 29.90 -14.99
N GLN A 128 -6.43 29.00 -15.97
CA GLN A 128 -6.34 29.32 -17.40
C GLN A 128 -7.66 29.87 -17.95
N GLN A 129 -8.80 29.34 -17.53
CA GLN A 129 -10.12 29.93 -17.81
C GLN A 129 -10.38 31.13 -16.89
N ARG A 130 -9.76 32.26 -17.20
CA ARG A 130 -10.05 33.55 -16.53
C ARG A 130 -11.49 34.05 -16.73
N THR A 131 -12.27 33.39 -17.60
CA THR A 131 -13.68 33.67 -17.88
C THR A 131 -14.43 32.36 -18.16
N MET A 132 -14.87 31.64 -17.13
CA MET A 132 -15.96 30.67 -17.30
C MET A 132 -17.28 31.44 -17.42
N THR A 133 -18.06 31.18 -18.47
CA THR A 133 -19.44 31.67 -18.52
C THR A 133 -20.24 31.00 -17.38
N ALA A 134 -21.17 31.73 -16.76
CA ALA A 134 -21.90 31.29 -15.56
C ALA A 134 -22.52 29.87 -15.69
N ILE A 135 -22.89 29.49 -16.91
CA ILE A 135 -23.46 28.17 -17.27
C ILE A 135 -22.45 27.03 -17.08
N GLN A 136 -21.17 27.26 -17.41
CA GLN A 136 -20.12 26.25 -17.26
C GLN A 136 -19.78 26.02 -15.78
N LEU A 137 -19.90 27.05 -14.94
CA LEU A 137 -19.61 26.90 -13.52
C LEU A 137 -20.75 26.24 -12.74
N ASP A 138 -22.00 26.43 -13.16
CA ASP A 138 -23.14 25.74 -12.57
C ASP A 138 -23.10 24.23 -12.88
N SER A 139 -22.70 23.90 -14.10
CA SER A 139 -22.40 22.53 -14.53
C SER A 139 -21.22 21.92 -13.75
N PHE A 140 -20.22 22.73 -13.41
CA PHE A 140 -19.08 22.30 -12.59
C PHE A 140 -19.46 22.08 -11.12
N LYS A 141 -20.26 22.96 -10.52
CA LYS A 141 -20.80 22.79 -9.16
C LYS A 141 -21.65 21.51 -9.05
N LEU A 142 -22.43 21.20 -10.09
CA LEU A 142 -23.19 19.95 -10.20
C LEU A 142 -22.28 18.72 -10.15
N LEU A 143 -21.21 18.71 -10.94
CA LEU A 143 -20.28 17.59 -10.98
C LEU A 143 -19.49 17.44 -9.67
N SER A 144 -19.02 18.55 -9.10
CA SER A 144 -18.25 18.55 -7.84
C SER A 144 -19.10 18.13 -6.63
N SER A 145 -20.33 18.62 -6.52
CA SER A 145 -21.23 18.24 -5.43
C SER A 145 -21.62 16.75 -5.52
N ARG A 146 -21.82 16.24 -6.73
CA ARG A 146 -22.11 14.81 -6.97
C ARG A 146 -20.94 13.91 -6.62
N THR A 147 -19.71 14.30 -6.97
CA THR A 147 -18.52 13.52 -6.61
C THR A 147 -18.27 13.49 -5.10
N ILE A 148 -18.50 14.61 -4.41
CA ILE A 148 -18.42 14.67 -2.94
C ILE A 148 -19.51 13.81 -2.28
N ALA A 149 -20.75 13.84 -2.80
CA ALA A 149 -21.85 13.02 -2.27
C ALA A 149 -21.58 11.51 -2.43
N LEU A 150 -21.01 11.09 -3.56
CA LEU A 150 -20.60 9.71 -3.81
C LEU A 150 -19.45 9.28 -2.89
N GLN A 151 -18.47 10.15 -2.65
CA GLN A 151 -17.39 9.89 -1.69
C GLN A 151 -17.90 9.73 -0.25
N GLN A 152 -19.00 10.39 0.10
CA GLN A 152 -19.63 10.31 1.43
C GLN A 152 -20.72 9.22 1.54
N GLY A 153 -20.88 8.36 0.52
CA GLY A 153 -21.89 7.29 0.52
C GLY A 153 -23.35 7.79 0.51
N ARG A 154 -23.58 9.05 0.12
CA ARG A 154 -24.92 9.63 0.01
C ARG A 154 -25.52 9.37 -1.37
N ASN A 155 -26.83 9.10 -1.42
CA ASN A 155 -27.56 8.86 -2.66
C ASN A 155 -27.54 10.14 -3.53
N PRO A 156 -26.89 10.11 -4.72
CA PRO A 156 -26.69 11.29 -5.56
C PRO A 156 -27.99 11.86 -6.13
N ASP A 157 -29.07 11.08 -6.18
CA ASP A 157 -30.34 11.48 -6.79
C ASP A 157 -31.26 12.24 -5.81
N SER A 158 -30.88 12.32 -4.54
CA SER A 158 -31.58 13.12 -3.52
C SER A 158 -31.22 14.61 -3.52
N ILE A 159 -30.24 15.02 -4.33
CA ILE A 159 -29.77 16.41 -4.41
C ILE A 159 -30.79 17.24 -5.23
N LYS A 160 -31.85 17.71 -4.59
CA LYS A 160 -32.78 18.69 -5.18
C LYS A 160 -32.16 20.08 -5.19
N ILE A 161 -31.97 20.64 -6.38
CA ILE A 161 -31.47 22.00 -6.56
C ILE A 161 -32.66 22.92 -6.81
N VAL A 162 -32.83 23.89 -5.92
CA VAL A 162 -33.72 25.03 -6.16
C VAL A 162 -33.08 25.85 -7.28
N ARG A 163 -33.65 25.82 -8.49
CA ARG A 163 -33.31 26.74 -9.57
C ARG A 163 -33.74 28.15 -9.14
N THR A 164 -32.87 28.89 -8.49
CA THR A 164 -33.10 30.31 -8.21
C THR A 164 -33.00 31.05 -9.54
N THR A 165 -34.13 31.52 -10.07
CA THR A 165 -34.23 32.37 -11.27
C THR A 165 -33.69 33.79 -11.07
N SER A 166 -32.84 33.99 -10.07
CA SER A 166 -32.34 35.30 -9.67
C SER A 166 -31.00 35.58 -10.36
N ARG A 167 -31.07 36.37 -11.43
CA ARG A 167 -30.01 37.26 -11.98
C ARG A 167 -28.66 36.58 -12.23
N VAL A 168 -28.25 36.52 -13.51
CA VAL A 168 -26.87 36.17 -13.94
C VAL A 168 -25.86 37.06 -13.19
N LYS A 169 -25.40 36.59 -12.02
CA LYS A 169 -24.26 37.17 -11.32
C LYS A 169 -23.08 36.41 -11.88
N ALA A 170 -22.35 37.05 -12.78
CA ALA A 170 -21.03 36.59 -13.18
C ALA A 170 -20.28 36.24 -11.90
N ILE A 171 -19.83 34.99 -11.79
CA ILE A 171 -19.05 34.55 -10.64
C ILE A 171 -17.91 35.52 -10.49
N SER A 172 -17.91 36.19 -9.34
CA SER A 172 -16.91 37.19 -9.05
C SER A 172 -15.55 36.50 -9.16
N LYS A 173 -14.56 37.18 -9.73
CA LYS A 173 -13.17 36.71 -9.70
C LYS A 173 -12.78 36.23 -8.28
N ALA A 174 -13.31 36.89 -7.25
CA ALA A 174 -13.13 36.49 -5.86
C ALA A 174 -13.69 35.09 -5.52
N GLU A 175 -14.84 34.69 -6.06
CA GLU A 175 -15.42 33.35 -5.82
C GLU A 175 -14.60 32.25 -6.52
N MET A 176 -14.08 32.51 -7.73
CA MET A 176 -13.12 31.61 -8.39
C MET A 176 -11.81 31.51 -7.60
N ASP A 177 -11.29 32.63 -7.10
CA ASP A 177 -10.08 32.67 -6.27
C ASP A 177 -10.28 31.87 -4.96
N THR A 178 -11.46 31.95 -4.32
CA THR A 178 -11.76 31.12 -3.14
C THR A 178 -11.84 29.63 -3.47
N MET A 179 -12.34 29.26 -4.66
CA MET A 179 -12.42 27.86 -5.08
C MET A 179 -11.03 27.29 -5.39
N VAL A 180 -10.18 28.08 -6.05
CA VAL A 180 -8.78 27.73 -6.29
C VAL A 180 -8.00 27.62 -4.98
N ALA A 181 -8.23 28.52 -4.02
CA ALA A 181 -7.61 28.44 -2.69
C ALA A 181 -8.01 27.15 -1.96
N LYS A 182 -9.30 26.78 -2.01
CA LYS A 182 -9.78 25.51 -1.43
C LYS A 182 -9.15 24.29 -2.10
N LEU A 183 -9.13 24.24 -3.43
CA LEU A 183 -8.52 23.12 -4.16
C LEU A 183 -7.01 23.02 -3.92
N LYS A 184 -6.31 24.15 -3.74
CA LYS A 184 -4.90 24.16 -3.33
C LYS A 184 -4.72 23.62 -1.92
N SER A 185 -5.55 24.04 -0.96
CA SER A 185 -5.53 23.50 0.40
C SER A 185 -5.78 21.99 0.43
N ASP A 186 -6.74 21.51 -0.36
CA ASP A 186 -7.01 20.07 -0.48
C ASP A 186 -5.80 19.35 -1.10
N LEU A 187 -5.18 19.92 -2.14
CA LEU A 187 -3.98 19.35 -2.77
C LEU A 187 -2.78 19.29 -1.82
N ASP A 188 -2.59 20.33 -1.00
CA ASP A 188 -1.52 20.38 0.00
C ASP A 188 -1.71 19.29 1.07
N SER A 189 -2.95 19.12 1.57
CA SER A 189 -3.29 18.04 2.51
C SER A 189 -3.06 16.64 1.90
N MET A 190 -3.38 16.47 0.61
CA MET A 190 -3.08 15.25 -0.11
C MET A 190 -1.58 15.06 -0.32
N SER A 191 -0.82 16.15 -0.50
CA SER A 191 0.64 16.13 -0.62
C SER A 191 1.24 15.47 0.61
N GLU A 192 0.93 16.01 1.78
CA GLU A 192 1.38 15.52 3.08
C GLU A 192 0.97 14.06 3.31
N MET A 193 -0.29 13.71 3.00
CA MET A 193 -0.75 12.31 3.08
C MET A 193 0.06 11.39 2.17
N GLY A 194 0.36 11.80 0.94
CA GLY A 194 1.18 10.99 0.03
C GLY A 194 2.64 10.85 0.45
N GLU A 195 3.20 11.88 1.11
CA GLU A 195 4.55 11.81 1.70
C GLU A 195 4.57 10.82 2.87
N MET A 196 3.55 10.85 3.73
CA MET A 196 3.39 9.89 4.82
C MET A 196 3.21 8.46 4.30
N GLU A 197 2.38 8.25 3.27
CA GLU A 197 2.19 6.95 2.64
C GLU A 197 3.46 6.44 1.96
N SER A 198 4.25 7.31 1.33
CA SER A 198 5.54 6.95 0.75
C SER A 198 6.55 6.54 1.82
N LEU A 199 6.61 7.27 2.95
CA LEU A 199 7.45 6.93 4.08
C LEU A 199 7.04 5.59 4.70
N ARG A 200 5.73 5.37 4.87
CA ARG A 200 5.16 4.10 5.35
C ARG A 200 5.53 2.94 4.42
N LEU A 201 5.39 3.15 3.11
CA LEU A 201 5.76 2.17 2.10
C LEU A 201 7.25 1.83 2.17
N GLN A 202 8.11 2.84 2.30
CA GLN A 202 9.56 2.64 2.42
C GLN A 202 9.91 1.82 3.66
N MET A 203 9.38 2.19 4.83
CA MET A 203 9.60 1.43 6.06
C MET A 203 9.09 -0.01 5.96
N ALA A 204 7.94 -0.22 5.31
CA ALA A 204 7.38 -1.55 5.12
C ALA A 204 8.20 -2.39 4.13
N MET A 205 8.74 -1.77 3.07
CA MET A 205 9.69 -2.40 2.15
C MET A 205 11.01 -2.78 2.86
N ASP A 206 11.54 -1.91 3.72
CA ASP A 206 12.74 -2.20 4.50
C ASP A 206 12.53 -3.37 5.47
N ARG A 207 11.37 -3.41 6.16
CA ARG A 207 10.99 -4.54 7.03
C ARG A 207 10.88 -5.84 6.23
N MET A 208 10.22 -5.79 5.07
CA MET A 208 10.08 -6.98 4.22
C MET A 208 11.43 -7.44 3.67
N SER A 209 12.32 -6.53 3.25
CA SER A 209 13.66 -6.86 2.78
C SER A 209 14.47 -7.61 3.84
N LYS A 210 14.43 -7.14 5.10
CA LYS A 210 15.06 -7.84 6.23
C LYS A 210 14.49 -9.25 6.43
N MET A 211 13.16 -9.38 6.41
CA MET A 211 12.50 -10.68 6.54
C MET A 211 12.86 -11.63 5.40
N MET A 212 12.92 -11.14 4.16
CA MET A 212 13.34 -11.93 2.99
C MET A 212 14.80 -12.40 3.11
N SER A 213 15.68 -11.57 3.68
CA SER A 213 17.07 -11.96 3.94
C SER A 213 17.15 -13.11 4.94
N THR A 214 16.45 -12.99 6.07
CA THR A 214 16.36 -14.05 7.08
C THR A 214 15.76 -15.33 6.49
N LEU A 215 14.64 -15.20 5.78
CA LEU A 215 13.95 -16.30 5.11
C LEU A 215 14.86 -16.98 4.08
N SER A 216 15.66 -16.25 3.31
CA SER A 216 16.61 -16.83 2.35
C SER A 216 17.65 -17.70 3.05
N ASN A 217 18.17 -17.27 4.21
CA ASN A 217 19.11 -18.05 5.00
C ASN A 217 18.46 -19.33 5.55
N ILE A 218 17.23 -19.24 6.05
CA ILE A 218 16.45 -20.38 6.54
C ILE A 218 16.13 -21.35 5.40
N LEU A 219 15.63 -20.86 4.27
CA LEU A 219 15.29 -21.67 3.10
C LEU A 219 16.49 -22.41 2.52
N LYS A 220 17.67 -21.77 2.47
CA LYS A 220 18.90 -22.45 2.04
C LYS A 220 19.28 -23.61 2.96
N LYS A 221 18.97 -23.53 4.25
CA LYS A 221 19.19 -24.62 5.20
C LYS A 221 18.16 -25.73 5.02
N ILE A 222 16.87 -25.39 5.05
CA ILE A 222 15.76 -26.36 4.89
C ILE A 222 15.82 -27.06 3.53
N SER A 223 16.13 -26.35 2.45
CA SER A 223 16.22 -26.93 1.10
C SER A 223 17.26 -28.06 1.02
N LYS A 224 18.36 -27.95 1.78
CA LYS A 224 19.38 -29.00 1.85
C LYS A 224 18.94 -30.23 2.65
N THR A 225 17.95 -30.10 3.54
CA THR A 225 17.45 -31.17 4.42
C THR A 225 15.98 -31.52 4.18
N ALA A 226 15.41 -31.04 3.07
CA ALA A 226 13.97 -31.05 2.83
C ALA A 226 13.36 -32.45 2.76
N GLU A 227 14.10 -33.42 2.21
CA GLU A 227 13.60 -34.79 2.06
C GLU A 227 13.41 -35.47 3.43
N GLU A 228 14.38 -35.33 4.33
CA GLU A 228 14.31 -35.82 5.71
C GLU A 228 13.17 -35.16 6.48
N ILE A 229 13.04 -33.83 6.38
CA ILE A 229 11.97 -33.06 7.02
C ILE A 229 10.58 -33.53 6.55
N THR A 230 10.40 -33.71 5.24
CA THR A 230 9.10 -34.18 4.73
C THR A 230 8.78 -35.60 5.15
N GLN A 231 9.79 -36.44 5.39
CA GLN A 231 9.58 -37.80 5.88
C GLN A 231 9.17 -37.79 7.36
N ASN A 232 9.74 -36.90 8.17
CA ASN A 232 9.44 -36.78 9.59
C ASN A 232 8.09 -36.07 9.87
N LEU A 233 7.65 -35.18 8.98
CA LEU A 233 6.45 -34.35 9.14
C LEU A 233 5.20 -34.86 8.40
N LYS A 234 5.26 -36.05 7.78
CA LYS A 234 4.10 -36.76 7.20
C LYS A 234 3.22 -37.36 8.31
#